data_AF-A0A7S0RDE9-F1
#
_entry.id   AF-A0A7S0RDE9-F1
#
_cell.length_a   1.000
_cell.length_b   1.000
_cell.length_c   1.000
_cell.angle_alpha   90.00
_cell.angle_beta   90.00
_cell.angle_gamma   90.00
#
_symmetry.space_group_name_H-M   'P 1'
#
loop_
_entity.id
_entity.type
_entity.pdbx_description
1 polymer ?
#
loop_
_entity_poly.entity_id
_entity_poly.type
_entity_poly.pdbx_seq_one_letter_code
_entity_poly.pdbx_strand_id
1 'polypeptide(L)'
;PASRLPIARIPLVATKGVEQGPGPTSFTLTTTAVTKMRANMEEGPYVFEKGQASRWSFSLRYAPLPAVMAVMTRLTDAAGLPKHERARVLEAFVREREDAAGFDTSRLADFCERVVFSGPATQLTPLVRERGHLVISDARVYFQPLHNVAGDTPVRSHPLAAVA
;
A
#
# COMPACT_ATOMS: atom_id res chain seq x y z
N PRO A 1 -34.81 6.46 0.97
CA PRO A 1 -33.50 7.04 0.58
C PRO A 1 -32.37 6.43 1.41
N ALA A 2 -31.51 5.60 0.79
CA ALA A 2 -30.32 5.07 1.46
C ALA A 2 -29.37 6.23 1.76
N SER A 3 -29.25 6.62 3.03
CA SER A 3 -28.30 7.63 3.46
C SER A 3 -26.90 7.20 3.09
N ARG A 4 -26.22 7.98 2.23
CA ARG A 4 -24.85 7.68 1.83
C ARG A 4 -23.94 7.91 3.04
N LEU A 5 -23.11 6.92 3.35
CA LEU A 5 -22.19 7.02 4.48
C LEU A 5 -21.18 8.15 4.23
N PRO A 6 -20.88 8.99 5.24
CA PRO A 6 -19.84 10.00 5.12
C PRO A 6 -18.49 9.33 4.90
N ILE A 7 -17.55 10.04 4.27
CA ILE A 7 -16.15 9.63 4.26
C ILE A 7 -15.66 9.76 5.71
N ALA A 8 -15.04 8.69 6.22
CA ALA A 8 -14.55 8.64 7.59
C ALA A 8 -13.03 8.48 7.60
N ARG A 9 -12.36 9.33 8.39
CA ARG A 9 -10.96 9.16 8.77
C ARG A 9 -10.89 8.61 10.18
N ILE A 10 -10.24 7.47 10.32
CA ILE A 10 -10.02 6.77 11.59
C ILE A 10 -8.52 6.81 11.90
N PRO A 11 -8.07 7.61 12.89
CA PRO A 11 -6.66 7.64 13.27
C PRO A 11 -6.26 6.35 13.99
N LEU A 12 -5.24 5.64 13.50
CA LEU A 12 -4.74 4.41 14.13
C LEU A 12 -4.29 4.60 15.59
N VAL A 13 -3.79 5.79 15.93
CA VAL A 13 -3.43 6.14 17.33
C VAL A 13 -4.62 6.14 18.29
N ALA A 14 -5.84 6.26 17.78
CA ALA A 14 -7.08 6.21 18.57
C ALA A 14 -7.79 4.85 18.45
N THR A 15 -7.25 3.93 17.63
CA THR A 15 -7.75 2.56 17.49
C THR A 15 -7.40 1.76 18.74
N LYS A 16 -8.40 1.09 19.31
CA LYS A 16 -8.29 0.27 20.52
C LYS A 16 -8.22 -1.22 20.22
N GLY A 17 -8.69 -1.64 19.04
CA GLY A 17 -8.63 -3.03 18.63
C GLY A 17 -9.13 -3.21 17.21
N VAL A 18 -8.60 -4.25 16.57
CA VAL A 18 -9.02 -4.73 15.26
C VAL A 18 -9.22 -6.23 15.38
N GLU A 19 -10.42 -6.71 15.05
CA GLU A 19 -10.81 -8.11 15.23
C GLU A 19 -11.57 -8.63 14.01
N GLN A 20 -11.57 -9.95 13.83
CA GLN A 20 -12.38 -10.56 12.77
C GLN A 20 -13.86 -10.27 13.02
N GLY A 21 -14.54 -9.83 11.95
CA GLY A 21 -15.96 -9.52 11.98
C GLY A 21 -16.80 -10.79 11.88
N PRO A 22 -18.14 -10.66 11.95
CA PRO A 22 -19.05 -11.80 11.92
C PRO A 22 -19.03 -12.57 10.58
N GLY A 23 -18.61 -11.93 9.48
CA GLY A 23 -18.46 -12.56 8.17
C GLY A 23 -17.02 -12.99 7.85
N PRO A 24 -16.84 -13.98 6.96
CA PRO A 24 -15.53 -14.57 6.63
C PRO A 24 -14.56 -13.58 5.96
N THR A 25 -15.08 -12.51 5.35
CA THR A 25 -14.28 -11.46 4.69
C THR A 25 -14.43 -10.11 5.38
N SER A 26 -14.87 -10.10 6.64
CA SER A 26 -15.13 -8.87 7.38
C SER A 26 -14.23 -8.71 8.59
N PHE A 27 -13.93 -7.47 8.93
CA PHE A 27 -13.27 -7.12 10.18
C PHE A 27 -13.99 -5.96 10.85
N THR A 28 -13.79 -5.87 12.16
CA THR A 28 -14.31 -4.80 12.99
C THR A 28 -13.17 -4.03 13.62
N LEU A 29 -13.27 -2.70 13.58
CA LEU A 29 -12.34 -1.78 14.20
C LEU A 29 -13.05 -1.01 15.31
N THR A 30 -12.44 -0.98 16.50
CA THR A 30 -12.89 -0.16 17.63
C THR A 30 -11.97 1.05 17.78
N THR A 31 -12.54 2.27 17.83
CA THR A 31 -11.78 3.53 17.93
C THR A 31 -12.46 4.52 18.87
N THR A 32 -11.67 5.37 19.52
CA THR A 32 -12.18 6.49 20.35
C THR A 32 -12.14 7.82 19.62
N ALA A 33 -11.70 7.85 18.35
CA ALA A 33 -11.74 9.06 17.53
C ALA A 33 -12.09 8.75 16.07
N VAL A 34 -12.96 9.58 15.50
CA VAL A 34 -13.33 9.56 14.07
C VAL A 34 -13.48 11.00 13.58
N THR A 35 -13.05 11.26 12.35
CA THR A 35 -13.39 12.49 11.62
C THR A 35 -14.28 12.12 10.46
N LYS A 36 -15.53 12.60 10.46
CA LYS A 36 -16.49 12.40 9.37
C LYS A 36 -16.48 13.63 8.46
N MET A 37 -16.48 13.40 7.15
CA MET A 37 -16.46 14.44 6.12
C MET A 37 -17.42 14.06 4.98
N ARG A 38 -17.88 15.06 4.23
CA ARG A 38 -18.76 14.89 3.05
C ARG A 38 -20.00 14.05 3.35
N ALA A 39 -20.70 14.35 4.44
CA ALA A 39 -22.00 13.74 4.70
C ALA A 39 -22.93 14.01 3.51
N ASN A 40 -23.58 12.97 2.98
CA ASN A 40 -24.44 13.07 1.79
C ASN A 40 -23.75 13.64 0.54
N MET A 41 -22.42 13.58 0.44
CA MET A 41 -21.60 14.20 -0.62
C MET A 41 -21.61 15.74 -0.62
N GLU A 42 -22.12 16.38 0.42
CA GLU A 42 -22.18 17.84 0.54
C GLU A 42 -20.86 18.40 1.10
N GLU A 43 -20.46 19.58 0.62
CA GLU A 43 -19.35 20.32 1.20
C GLU A 43 -19.83 20.99 2.49
N GLY A 44 -19.36 20.48 3.62
CA GLY A 44 -19.71 20.96 4.94
C GLY A 44 -18.57 20.77 5.94
N PRO A 45 -18.70 21.35 7.15
CA PRO A 45 -17.66 21.29 8.16
C PRO A 45 -17.38 19.85 8.60
N TYR A 46 -16.12 19.56 8.94
CA TYR A 46 -15.72 18.24 9.44
C TYR A 46 -16.31 18.00 10.83
N VAL A 47 -16.87 16.81 11.04
CA VAL A 47 -17.40 16.39 12.33
C VAL A 47 -16.36 15.54 13.04
N PHE A 48 -15.88 16.02 14.19
CA PHE A 48 -14.89 15.32 15.00
C PHE A 48 -15.56 14.65 16.18
N GLU A 49 -15.56 13.32 16.21
CA GLU A 49 -16.03 12.52 17.32
C GLU A 49 -14.82 12.05 18.12
N LYS A 50 -14.75 12.37 19.41
CA LYS A 50 -13.63 12.01 20.30
C LYS A 50 -14.16 11.53 21.66
N GLY A 51 -13.43 10.60 22.28
CA GLY A 51 -13.67 10.13 23.65
C GLY A 51 -14.60 8.94 23.73
N GLN A 52 -15.71 8.93 22.99
CA GLN A 52 -16.62 7.79 22.95
C GLN A 52 -16.09 6.68 22.03
N ALA A 53 -16.08 5.44 22.52
CA ALA A 53 -15.74 4.28 21.71
C ALA A 53 -16.82 4.05 20.63
N SER A 54 -16.40 3.91 19.39
CA SER A 54 -17.24 3.57 18.25
C SER A 54 -16.69 2.34 17.54
N ARG A 55 -17.58 1.55 16.96
CA ARG A 55 -17.28 0.27 16.30
C ARG A 55 -17.63 0.36 14.82
N TRP A 56 -16.68 0.01 13.97
CA TRP A 56 -16.80 0.11 12.51
C TRP A 56 -16.55 -1.25 11.87
N SER A 57 -17.51 -1.71 11.07
CA SER A 57 -17.43 -2.99 10.36
C SER A 57 -17.11 -2.77 8.89
N PHE A 58 -16.11 -3.49 8.39
CA PHE A 58 -15.68 -3.43 6.99
C PHE A 58 -15.83 -4.81 6.36
N SER A 59 -16.28 -4.86 5.11
CA SER A 59 -16.35 -6.09 4.30
C SER A 59 -15.43 -5.94 3.09
N LEU A 60 -14.54 -6.92 2.93
CA LEU A 60 -13.55 -6.94 1.86
C LEU A 60 -14.10 -7.71 0.65
N ARG A 61 -13.98 -7.10 -0.54
CA ARG A 61 -14.35 -7.72 -1.82
C ARG A 61 -13.15 -8.15 -2.67
N TYR A 62 -12.03 -7.44 -2.53
CA TYR A 62 -10.88 -7.55 -3.43
C TYR A 62 -9.57 -7.93 -2.73
N ALA A 63 -9.63 -8.17 -1.41
CA ALA A 63 -8.46 -8.51 -0.61
C ALA A 63 -8.79 -9.64 0.36
N PRO A 64 -7.87 -10.60 0.56
CA PRO A 64 -8.05 -11.65 1.54
C PRO A 64 -7.95 -11.06 2.96
N LEU A 65 -8.91 -11.42 3.81
CA LEU A 65 -8.99 -10.93 5.19
C LEU A 65 -7.69 -11.14 6.00
N PRO A 66 -7.01 -12.31 5.96
CA PRO A 66 -5.78 -12.51 6.71
C PRO A 66 -4.67 -11.51 6.36
N ALA A 67 -4.52 -11.16 5.08
CA ALA A 67 -3.51 -10.21 4.64
C ALA A 67 -3.81 -8.80 5.16
N VAL A 68 -5.08 -8.37 5.12
CA VAL A 68 -5.49 -7.06 5.65
C VAL A 68 -5.33 -7.02 7.17
N MET A 69 -5.74 -8.08 7.88
CA MET A 69 -5.60 -8.16 9.33
C MET A 69 -4.15 -8.09 9.78
N ALA A 70 -3.23 -8.82 9.13
CA ALA A 70 -1.81 -8.77 9.44
C ALA A 70 -1.23 -7.34 9.31
N VAL A 71 -1.60 -6.61 8.26
CA VAL A 71 -1.19 -5.21 8.06
C VAL A 71 -1.82 -4.30 9.11
N MET A 72 -3.12 -4.43 9.37
CA MET A 72 -3.84 -3.59 10.34
C MET A 72 -3.30 -3.76 11.76
N THR A 73 -3.01 -4.99 12.19
CA THR A 73 -2.40 -5.26 13.50
C THR A 73 -1.03 -4.59 13.59
N ARG A 74 -0.12 -4.85 12.64
CA ARG A 74 1.22 -4.24 12.63
C ARG A 74 1.18 -2.71 12.67
N LEU A 75 0.28 -2.10 11.91
CA LEU A 75 0.15 -0.63 11.87
C LEU A 75 -0.46 -0.07 13.17
N THR A 76 -1.40 -0.79 13.79
CA THR A 76 -1.99 -0.39 15.08
C THR A 76 -0.94 -0.49 16.19
N ASP A 77 -0.15 -1.56 16.21
CA ASP A 77 0.96 -1.73 17.15
C ASP A 77 2.01 -0.63 16.98
N ALA A 78 2.43 -0.36 15.74
CA ALA A 78 3.37 0.71 15.44
C ALA A 78 2.82 2.10 15.82
N ALA A 79 1.51 2.32 15.72
CA ALA A 79 0.89 3.59 16.10
C ALA A 79 1.02 3.89 17.59
N GLY A 80 1.04 2.86 18.44
CA GLY A 80 1.22 2.96 19.89
C GLY A 80 2.65 3.27 20.35
N LEU A 81 3.65 3.12 19.47
CA LEU A 81 5.05 3.37 19.79
C LEU A 81 5.38 4.87 19.89
N PRO A 82 6.44 5.24 20.65
CA PRO A 82 7.03 6.57 20.60
C PRO A 82 7.42 6.97 19.17
N LYS A 83 7.39 8.26 18.85
CA LYS A 83 7.58 8.78 17.49
C LYS A 83 8.86 8.26 16.80
N HIS A 84 9.96 8.15 17.53
CA HIS A 84 11.25 7.74 16.97
C HIS A 84 11.28 6.23 16.65
N GLU A 85 10.79 5.38 17.54
CA GLU A 85 10.65 3.94 17.29
C GLU A 85 9.64 3.65 16.18
N ARG A 86 8.51 4.36 16.19
CA ARG A 86 7.50 4.25 15.14
C ARG A 86 8.07 4.52 13.76
N ALA A 87 8.90 5.57 13.61
CA ALA A 87 9.53 5.88 12.34
C ALA A 87 10.40 4.71 11.84
N ARG A 88 11.23 4.13 12.73
CA ARG A 88 12.09 2.98 12.41
C ARG A 88 11.28 1.75 12.00
N VAL A 89 10.20 1.44 12.72
CA VAL A 89 9.33 0.29 12.42
C VAL A 89 8.60 0.47 11.09
N LEU A 90 8.09 1.67 10.81
CA LEU A 90 7.43 1.97 9.55
C LEU A 90 8.42 1.91 8.38
N GLU A 91 9.64 2.40 8.54
CA GLU A 91 10.68 2.29 7.51
C GLU A 91 11.04 0.83 7.20
N ALA A 92 11.19 -0.01 8.23
CA ALA A 92 11.42 -1.44 8.05
C ALA A 92 10.23 -2.12 7.34
N PHE A 93 9.00 -1.74 7.66
CA PHE A 93 7.81 -2.29 7.00
C PHE A 93 7.70 -1.86 5.54
N VAL A 94 8.01 -0.59 5.23
CA VAL A 94 8.12 -0.12 3.85
C VAL A 94 9.19 -0.93 3.12
N ARG A 95 10.37 -1.09 3.71
CA ARG A 95 11.48 -1.85 3.11
C ARG A 95 11.08 -3.29 2.80
N GLU A 96 10.47 -3.98 3.76
CA GLU A 96 9.97 -5.36 3.57
C GLU A 96 8.97 -5.46 2.42
N ARG A 97 8.02 -4.51 2.34
CA ARG A 97 7.03 -4.47 1.25
C ARG A 97 7.69 -4.18 -0.10
N GLU A 98 8.67 -3.29 -0.15
CA GLU A 98 9.40 -2.96 -1.36
C GLU A 98 10.29 -4.12 -1.82
N ASP A 99 10.92 -4.85 -0.89
CA ASP A 99 11.77 -6.01 -1.19
C ASP A 99 10.94 -7.23 -1.63
N ALA A 100 9.68 -7.34 -1.16
CA ALA A 100 8.74 -8.37 -1.59
C ALA A 100 8.04 -8.08 -2.92
N ALA A 101 8.14 -6.84 -3.44
CA ALA A 101 7.51 -6.48 -4.69
C ALA A 101 8.27 -7.13 -5.87
N GLY A 102 7.57 -7.96 -6.63
CA GLY A 102 8.12 -8.63 -7.81
C GLY A 102 7.87 -7.86 -9.11
N PHE A 103 8.56 -8.26 -10.16
CA PHE A 103 8.29 -7.80 -11.53
C PHE A 103 6.98 -8.41 -12.06
N ASP A 104 6.17 -7.59 -12.72
CA ASP A 104 4.97 -8.02 -13.43
C ASP A 104 5.35 -8.62 -14.80
N THR A 105 5.38 -9.94 -14.90
CA THR A 105 5.77 -10.65 -16.12
C THR A 105 4.85 -10.38 -17.30
N SER A 106 3.64 -9.84 -17.09
CA SER A 106 2.77 -9.39 -18.19
C SER A 106 3.31 -8.16 -18.93
N ARG A 107 4.39 -7.55 -18.42
CA ARG A 107 5.06 -6.37 -18.97
C ARG A 107 6.28 -6.69 -19.83
N LEU A 108 6.57 -7.97 -20.06
CA LEU A 108 7.53 -8.38 -21.08
C LEU A 108 7.05 -7.91 -22.45
N ALA A 109 7.98 -7.53 -23.32
CA ALA A 109 7.66 -7.14 -24.69
C ALA A 109 7.23 -8.36 -25.52
N ASP A 110 7.83 -9.52 -25.23
CA ASP A 110 7.46 -10.82 -25.79
C ASP A 110 7.39 -11.88 -24.67
N PHE A 111 6.31 -12.66 -24.65
CA PHE A 111 6.09 -13.73 -23.69
C PHE A 111 7.02 -14.93 -23.88
N CYS A 112 7.70 -15.01 -25.03
CA CYS A 112 8.72 -16.01 -25.31
C CYS A 112 10.11 -15.64 -24.75
N GLU A 113 10.29 -14.43 -24.21
CA GLU A 113 11.56 -14.02 -23.59
C GLU A 113 11.93 -14.89 -22.40
N ARG A 114 13.20 -15.32 -22.35
CA ARG A 114 13.72 -16.09 -21.22
C ARG A 114 14.39 -15.16 -20.22
N VAL A 115 13.80 -15.03 -19.04
CA VAL A 115 14.38 -14.27 -17.93
C VAL A 115 15.65 -14.96 -17.44
N VAL A 116 16.78 -14.25 -17.52
CA VAL A 116 18.10 -14.68 -17.05
C VAL A 116 18.39 -14.16 -15.65
N PHE A 117 17.92 -12.95 -15.33
CA PHE A 117 18.07 -12.34 -14.01
C PHE A 117 16.80 -11.56 -13.63
N SER A 118 16.48 -11.60 -12.34
CA SER A 118 15.33 -10.91 -11.75
C SER A 118 15.66 -10.56 -10.31
N GLY A 119 15.66 -9.28 -9.95
CA GLY A 119 15.85 -8.87 -8.56
C GLY A 119 15.58 -7.38 -8.29
N PRO A 120 15.55 -6.99 -7.00
CA PRO A 120 15.35 -5.61 -6.61
C PRO A 120 16.56 -4.75 -7.03
N ALA A 121 16.28 -3.53 -7.50
CA ALA A 121 17.29 -2.57 -7.92
C ALA A 121 16.87 -1.13 -7.59
N THR A 122 17.82 -0.19 -7.63
CA THR A 122 17.54 1.24 -7.51
C THR A 122 18.10 1.96 -8.72
N GLN A 123 17.22 2.62 -9.49
CA GLN A 123 17.63 3.49 -10.57
C GLN A 123 18.10 4.82 -9.99
N LEU A 124 19.33 5.21 -10.34
CA LEU A 124 19.92 6.48 -9.96
C LEU A 124 19.82 7.44 -11.14
N THR A 125 19.06 8.51 -10.97
CA THR A 125 19.05 9.65 -11.89
C THR A 125 19.59 10.88 -11.15
N PRO A 126 20.02 11.95 -11.83
CA PRO A 126 20.65 13.11 -11.19
C PRO A 126 19.84 13.73 -10.03
N LEU A 127 18.51 13.63 -10.07
CA LEU A 127 17.60 14.26 -9.09
C LEU A 127 16.77 13.26 -8.28
N VAL A 128 16.69 11.99 -8.71
CA VAL A 128 15.76 11.01 -8.12
C VAL A 128 16.45 9.65 -7.96
N ARG A 129 16.30 9.07 -6.77
CA ARG A 129 16.58 7.66 -6.50
C ARG A 129 15.26 6.90 -6.49
N GLU A 130 15.06 6.03 -7.47
CA GLU A 130 13.82 5.30 -7.63
C GLU A 130 14.05 3.81 -7.40
N ARG A 131 13.41 3.24 -6.40
CA ARG A 131 13.42 1.79 -6.15
C ARG A 131 12.50 1.08 -7.14
N GLY A 132 12.92 -0.10 -7.57
CA GLY A 132 12.22 -0.89 -8.56
C GLY A 132 12.71 -2.32 -8.63
N HIS A 133 12.25 -3.02 -9.66
CA HIS A 133 12.66 -4.36 -9.99
C HIS A 133 13.39 -4.36 -11.33
N LEU A 134 14.60 -4.92 -11.35
CA LEU A 134 15.38 -5.11 -12.57
C LEU A 134 15.16 -6.53 -13.08
N VAL A 135 14.85 -6.66 -14.37
CA VAL A 135 14.75 -7.94 -15.07
C VAL A 135 15.63 -7.90 -16.30
N ILE A 136 16.44 -8.92 -16.50
CA ILE A 136 17.25 -9.11 -17.71
C ILE A 136 16.78 -10.39 -18.36
N SER A 137 16.28 -10.28 -19.60
CA SER A 137 15.99 -11.41 -20.46
C SER A 137 17.14 -11.66 -21.44
N ASP A 138 17.00 -12.69 -22.25
CA ASP A 138 17.86 -12.96 -23.40
C ASP A 138 17.77 -11.91 -24.51
N ALA A 139 16.76 -11.05 -24.50
CA ALA A 139 16.55 -10.01 -25.52
C ALA A 139 16.65 -8.58 -24.98
N ARG A 140 16.30 -8.33 -23.72
CA ARG A 140 16.03 -6.97 -23.20
C ARG A 140 16.37 -6.82 -21.71
N VAL A 141 16.60 -5.57 -21.32
CA VAL A 141 16.73 -5.15 -19.92
C VAL A 141 15.50 -4.32 -19.55
N TYR A 142 14.85 -4.68 -18.45
CA TYR A 142 13.64 -4.05 -17.93
C TYR A 142 13.87 -3.46 -16.55
N PHE A 143 13.31 -2.29 -16.31
CA PHE A 143 13.20 -1.71 -14.98
C PHE A 143 11.75 -1.32 -14.69
N GLN A 144 11.18 -1.92 -13.65
CA GLN A 144 9.85 -1.60 -13.16
C GLN A 144 9.95 -0.77 -11.87
N PRO A 145 9.67 0.54 -11.90
CA PRO A 145 9.66 1.36 -10.69
C PRO A 145 8.52 0.95 -9.74
N LEU A 146 8.75 1.06 -8.43
CA LEU A 146 7.71 0.77 -7.42
C LEU A 146 6.65 1.87 -7.33
N HIS A 147 7.08 3.12 -7.49
CA HIS A 147 6.23 4.30 -7.26
C HIS A 147 5.98 5.13 -8.54
N ASN A 148 6.62 4.76 -9.66
CA ASN A 148 6.53 5.44 -10.96
C ASN A 148 6.60 6.97 -10.86
N VAL A 149 7.64 7.49 -10.19
CA VAL A 149 7.78 8.91 -9.83
C VAL A 149 7.90 9.80 -11.07
N ALA A 150 8.48 9.30 -12.16
CA ALA A 150 8.61 10.06 -13.40
C ALA A 150 7.33 10.12 -14.24
N GLY A 151 6.33 9.28 -13.93
CA GLY A 151 5.02 9.29 -14.60
C GLY A 151 5.04 8.96 -16.09
N ASP A 152 6.14 8.37 -16.59
CA ASP A 152 6.34 8.07 -18.01
C ASP A 152 5.70 6.73 -18.38
N THR A 153 6.28 5.63 -17.91
CA THR A 153 5.86 4.27 -18.25
C THR A 153 5.95 3.36 -17.04
N PRO A 154 5.02 2.41 -16.90
CA PRO A 154 5.01 1.49 -15.76
C PRO A 154 6.22 0.55 -15.76
N VAL A 155 6.82 0.29 -16.92
CA VAL A 155 8.06 -0.46 -17.09
C VAL A 155 8.90 0.19 -18.18
N ARG A 156 10.15 0.49 -17.88
CA ARG A 156 11.16 0.95 -18.85
C ARG A 156 11.85 -0.27 -19.42
N SER A 157 12.10 -0.29 -20.73
CA SER A 157 12.79 -1.41 -21.36
C SER A 157 13.75 -0.96 -22.45
N HIS A 158 14.90 -1.64 -22.54
CA HIS A 158 15.92 -1.40 -23.55
C HIS A 158 16.32 -2.73 -24.21
N PRO A 159 16.50 -2.78 -25.54
CA PRO A 159 17.08 -3.94 -26.20
C PRO A 159 18.47 -4.23 -25.63
N LEU A 160 18.79 -5.49 -25.37
CA LEU A 160 20.08 -5.88 -24.82
C LEU A 160 21.22 -5.47 -25.77
N ALA A 161 21.00 -5.58 -27.09
CA ALA A 161 21.94 -5.14 -28.13
C ALA A 161 22.22 -3.62 -28.12
N ALA A 162 21.40 -2.81 -27.47
CA ALA A 162 21.61 -1.36 -27.34
C ALA A 162 22.34 -0.97 -26.04
N VAL A 163 22.60 -1.94 -25.16
CA VAL A 163 23.22 -1.75 -23.85
C VAL A 163 24.60 -2.43 -23.76
N ALA A 164 24.86 -3.43 -24.63
CA ALA A 164 26.13 -4.15 -24.75
C ALA A 164 27.11 -3.51 -25.72
#